data_AF-A0A328SFM1-F1
#
_entry.id   AF-A0A328SFM1-F1
#
_cell.length_a   1.000
_cell.length_b   1.000
_cell.length_c   1.000
_cell.angle_alpha   90.00
_cell.angle_beta   90.00
_cell.angle_gamma   90.00
#
_symmetry.space_group_name_H-M   'P 1'
#
loop_
_entity.id
_entity.type
_entity.pdbx_description
1 polymer ?
#
loop_
_entity_poly.entity_id
_entity_poly.type
_entity_poly.pdbx_seq_one_letter_code
_entity_poly.pdbx_strand_id
1 'polypeptide(L)' 'MTLTDELYSKIKDDLLGDFPGISSITRESNSIIIKADNDTLWEVFEVLYNGVENIEFNLDNEEADITINF' A
#
# COMPACT_ATOMS: atom_id res chain seq x y z
N MET A 1 5.61 10.94 10.35
CA MET A 1 6.71 10.91 9.35
C MET A 1 6.30 11.77 8.16
N THR A 2 7.12 11.89 7.12
CA THR A 2 6.72 12.58 5.88
C THR A 2 7.15 11.72 4.71
N LEU A 3 6.23 11.48 3.78
CA LEU A 3 6.47 10.69 2.59
C LEU A 3 7.37 11.47 1.62
N THR A 4 8.66 11.19 1.65
CA THR A 4 9.63 11.73 0.68
C THR A 4 9.58 10.96 -0.63
N ASP A 5 10.06 11.56 -1.72
CA ASP A 5 10.10 10.92 -3.03
C ASP A 5 10.96 9.64 -3.01
N GLU A 6 12.10 9.68 -2.31
CA GLU A 6 12.98 8.51 -2.16
C GLU A 6 12.31 7.39 -1.36
N LEU A 7 11.57 7.72 -0.30
CA LEU A 7 10.86 6.74 0.51
C LEU A 7 9.71 6.12 -0.30
N TYR A 8 8.97 6.93 -1.04
CA TYR A 8 7.91 6.46 -1.93
C TYR A 8 8.46 5.49 -2.99
N SER A 9 9.56 5.84 -3.66
CA SER A 9 10.17 4.96 -4.66
C SER A 9 10.60 3.62 -4.07
N LYS A 10 11.22 3.61 -2.89
CA LYS A 10 11.61 2.36 -2.21
C LYS A 10 10.41 1.49 -1.88
N ILE A 11 9.39 2.07 -1.23
CA ILE A 11 8.17 1.33 -0.86
C ILE A 11 7.50 0.76 -2.10
N LYS A 12 7.41 1.56 -3.18
CA LYS A 12 6.81 1.13 -4.43
C LYS A 12 7.57 -0.04 -5.06
N ASP A 13 8.90 0.06 -5.15
CA ASP A 13 9.73 -0.97 -5.77
C ASP A 13 9.71 -2.27 -4.94
N ASP A 14 9.77 -2.16 -3.61
CA ASP A 14 9.67 -3.30 -2.70
C ASP A 14 8.31 -3.99 -2.83
N LEU A 15 7.20 -3.23 -2.76
CA LEU A 15 5.85 -3.79 -2.88
C LEU A 15 5.60 -4.45 -4.24
N LEU A 16 6.02 -3.83 -5.35
CA LEU A 16 5.87 -4.43 -6.68
C LEU A 16 6.75 -5.67 -6.88
N GLY A 17 7.89 -5.75 -6.18
CA GLY A 17 8.77 -6.91 -6.20
C GLY A 17 8.23 -8.08 -5.37
N ASP A 18 7.72 -7.78 -4.18
CA ASP A 18 7.23 -8.79 -3.23
C ASP A 18 5.82 -9.29 -3.61
N PHE A 19 4.98 -8.43 -4.19
CA PHE A 19 3.57 -8.71 -4.48
C PHE A 19 3.25 -8.50 -5.97
N PRO A 20 3.40 -9.52 -6.82
CA PRO A 20 3.13 -9.40 -8.26
C PRO A 20 1.64 -9.20 -8.60
N GLY A 21 0.72 -9.42 -7.65
CA GLY A 21 -0.71 -9.18 -7.82
C GLY A 21 -1.12 -7.70 -7.70
N ILE A 22 -0.20 -6.82 -7.31
CA ILE A 22 -0.49 -5.38 -7.22
C ILE A 22 -0.80 -4.82 -8.61
N SER A 23 -1.98 -4.25 -8.74
CA SER A 23 -2.46 -3.64 -9.98
C SER A 23 -1.96 -2.21 -10.14
N SER A 24 -1.92 -1.43 -9.06
CA SER A 24 -1.35 -0.08 -9.06
C SER A 24 -0.93 0.41 -7.68
N ILE A 25 0.06 1.30 -7.67
CA ILE A 25 0.49 2.06 -6.49
C ILE A 25 0.51 3.54 -6.88
N THR A 26 -0.25 4.34 -6.15
CA THR A 26 -0.39 5.78 -6.36
C THR A 26 -0.04 6.54 -5.10
N ARG A 27 0.54 7.73 -5.26
CA ARG A 27 0.83 8.65 -4.15
C ARG A 27 -0.19 9.77 -4.13
N GLU A 28 -0.76 10.03 -2.96
CA GLU A 28 -1.59 11.20 -2.71
C GLU A 28 -1.02 12.02 -1.56
N SER A 29 -0.38 13.15 -1.87
CA SER A 29 0.22 14.04 -0.88
C SER A 29 1.20 13.31 0.07
N ASN A 30 0.71 12.87 1.22
CA ASN A 30 1.45 12.21 2.29
C ASN A 30 0.96 10.78 2.57
N SER A 31 0.22 10.20 1.62
CA SER A 31 -0.27 8.83 1.66
C SER A 31 0.07 8.04 0.39
N ILE A 32 0.10 6.73 0.53
CA ILE A 32 0.27 5.76 -0.56
C ILE A 32 -1.01 4.94 -0.64
N ILE A 33 -1.59 4.85 -1.82
CA ILE A 33 -2.78 4.04 -2.12
C ILE A 33 -2.34 2.87 -3.00
N ILE A 34 -2.65 1.66 -2.56
CA ILE A 34 -2.30 0.39 -3.20
C ILE A 34 -3.60 -0.28 -3.63
N LYS A 35 -3.70 -0.66 -4.90
CA LYS A 35 -4.83 -1.41 -5.46
C LYS A 35 -4.35 -2.77 -5.96
N ALA A 36 -5.05 -3.82 -5.58
CA ALA A 36 -4.81 -5.19 -6.02
C ALA A 36 -6.10 -6.02 -5.85
N ASP A 37 -6.05 -7.31 -6.18
CA ASP A 37 -7.10 -8.24 -5.78
C ASP A 37 -7.12 -8.43 -4.24
N ASN A 38 -8.24 -8.92 -3.71
CA ASN A 38 -8.45 -9.04 -2.27
C ASN A 38 -7.41 -9.94 -1.57
N ASP A 39 -6.95 -11.01 -2.23
CA ASP A 39 -5.97 -11.92 -1.64
C ASP A 39 -4.62 -11.21 -1.53
N THR A 40 -4.17 -10.56 -2.60
CA THR A 40 -2.93 -9.76 -2.59
C THR A 40 -3.00 -8.61 -1.58
N LEU A 41 -4.12 -7.89 -1.50
CA LEU A 41 -4.26 -6.82 -0.51
C LEU A 41 -4.19 -7.38 0.91
N TRP A 42 -4.80 -8.54 1.19
CA TRP A 42 -4.70 -9.17 2.50
C TRP A 42 -3.24 -9.49 2.87
N GLU A 43 -2.47 -10.06 1.94
CA GLU A 43 -1.04 -10.34 2.15
C GLU A 43 -0.23 -9.06 2.41
N VAL A 44 -0.46 -8.02 1.62
CA VAL A 44 0.17 -6.70 1.80
C VAL A 44 -0.18 -6.13 3.18
N PHE A 45 -1.45 -6.22 3.58
CA PHE A 45 -1.90 -5.76 4.89
C PHE A 45 -1.21 -6.52 6.03
N GLU A 46 -1.11 -7.85 5.97
CA GLU A 46 -0.45 -8.65 7.01
C GLU A 46 1.03 -8.26 7.21
N VAL A 47 1.74 -7.98 6.11
CA VAL A 47 3.14 -7.54 6.17
C VAL A 47 3.24 -6.12 6.73
N LEU A 48 2.43 -5.20 6.21
CA LEU A 48 2.50 -3.80 6.61
C LEU A 48 1.97 -3.58 8.03
N TYR A 49 0.95 -4.31 8.48
CA TYR A 49 0.35 -4.18 9.82
C TYR A 49 1.37 -4.41 10.94
N ASN A 50 2.38 -5.24 10.69
CA ASN A 50 3.47 -5.46 11.64
C ASN A 50 4.55 -4.35 11.60
N GLY A 51 4.60 -3.56 10.53
CA GLY A 51 5.67 -2.60 10.25
C GLY A 51 5.26 -1.12 10.23
N VAL A 52 3.98 -0.79 10.06
CA VAL A 52 3.50 0.59 9.89
C VAL A 52 2.30 0.86 10.78
N GLU A 53 2.36 1.95 11.55
CA GLU A 53 1.35 2.28 12.57
C GLU A 53 0.05 2.87 12.01
N ASN A 54 0.04 3.40 10.78
CA ASN A 54 -1.11 4.11 10.20
C ASN A 54 -1.49 3.55 8.83
N ILE A 55 -2.11 2.36 8.82
CA ILE A 55 -2.65 1.71 7.63
C ILE A 55 -4.17 1.68 7.73
N GLU A 56 -4.83 2.06 6.65
CA GLU A 56 -6.27 1.90 6.44
C GLU A 56 -6.48 0.87 5.34
N PHE A 57 -7.37 -0.09 5.60
CA PHE A 57 -7.71 -1.14 4.65
C PHE A 57 -9.20 -1.05 4.31
N ASN A 58 -9.48 -0.70 3.05
CA ASN A 58 -10.84 -0.50 2.55
C ASN A 58 -11.22 -1.65 1.62
N LEU A 59 -12.02 -2.59 2.14
CA LEU A 59 -12.58 -3.72 1.37
C LEU A 59 -14.02 -3.49 0.88
N ASP A 60 -14.68 -2.42 1.35
CA ASP A 60 -16.12 -2.20 1.14
C ASP A 60 -16.46 -1.49 -0.18
N ASN A 61 -15.48 -1.02 -0.96
CA ASN A 61 -15.72 -0.39 -2.25
C ASN A 61 -15.66 -1.39 -3.40
N GLU A 62 -16.33 -1.08 -4.53
CA GLU A 62 -16.22 -1.84 -5.79
C GLU A 62 -14.77 -2.03 -6.27
N GLU A 63 -13.82 -1.25 -5.73
CA GLU A 63 -12.38 -1.43 -5.83
C GLU A 63 -11.78 -1.44 -4.41
N ALA A 64 -11.23 -2.57 -3.99
CA ALA A 64 -10.52 -2.68 -2.71
C ALA A 64 -9.16 -1.97 -2.77
N ASP A 65 -8.77 -1.31 -1.68
CA ASP A 65 -7.51 -0.56 -1.59
C ASP A 65 -6.91 -0.54 -0.17
N ILE A 66 -5.59 -0.38 -0.11
CA ILE A 66 -4.84 -0.11 1.11
C ILE A 66 -4.28 1.30 1.03
N THR A 67 -4.52 2.09 2.07
CA THR A 67 -3.95 3.42 2.23
C THR A 67 -2.96 3.45 3.39
N ILE A 68 -1.74 3.89 3.13
CA ILE A 68 -0.68 4.08 4.14
C ILE A 68 -0.49 5.57 4.38
N ASN A 69 -0.67 6.04 5.61
CA ASN A 69 -0.50 7.44 5.99
C ASN A 69 0.85 7.65 6.68
N PHE A 70 1.64 8.65 6.23
CA PHE A 70 2.98 8.92 6.76
C PHE A 70 3.04 10.06 7.76
#